data_AF-A0A1Y2CX24-F1
#
_entry.id   AF-A0A1Y2CX24-F1
#
_cell.length_a   1.000
_cell.length_b   1.000
_cell.length_c   1.000
_cell.angle_alpha   90.00
_cell.angle_beta   90.00
_cell.angle_gamma   90.00
#
_symmetry.space_group_name_H-M   'P 1'
#
loop_
_entity.id
_entity.type
_entity.pdbx_description
1 polymer ?
#
loop_
_entity_poly.entity_id
_entity_poly.type
_entity_poly.pdbx_seq_one_letter_code
_entity_poly.pdbx_strand_id
1 'polypeptide(L)'
;MPFVRSHLELYRNIRRVHKHLPPALRFMGNKYIKDEWNRHRQASVLKEASSTAAAVGSQASALTGSPESQKWLNGFIGEWTKYYDTMKAQVESVSRWDDGAKYGKNLEKDKVEIMNDQQIGQLHALKTEVFEPSTGKK
;
A
#
# COMPACT_ATOMS: atom_id res chain seq x y z
N MET A 1 16.19 -14.29 -11.79
CA MET A 1 15.17 -14.39 -10.72
C MET A 1 15.55 -13.45 -9.57
N PRO A 2 14.95 -12.26 -9.38
CA PRO A 2 15.31 -11.45 -8.23
C PRO A 2 14.25 -11.52 -7.12
N PHE A 3 14.66 -12.17 -6.04
CA PHE A 3 14.40 -11.88 -4.63
C PHE A 3 12.94 -11.65 -4.20
N VAL A 4 12.44 -12.61 -3.44
CA VAL A 4 11.43 -12.37 -2.41
C VAL A 4 12.04 -11.35 -1.43
N ARG A 5 11.80 -10.05 -1.64
CA ARG A 5 12.19 -9.03 -0.68
C ARG A 5 11.40 -9.30 0.58
N SER A 6 12.07 -9.41 1.72
CA SER A 6 11.35 -9.44 2.99
C SER A 6 10.44 -8.20 3.05
N HIS A 7 9.25 -8.34 3.63
CA HIS A 7 8.27 -7.26 3.72
C HIS A 7 8.86 -5.95 4.28
N LEU A 8 9.85 -6.06 5.18
CA LEU A 8 10.60 -4.95 5.74
C LEU A 8 11.57 -4.29 4.74
N GLU A 9 12.22 -5.06 3.88
CA GLU A 9 13.05 -4.52 2.80
C GLU A 9 12.21 -3.76 1.77
N LEU A 10 11.03 -4.29 1.43
CA LEU A 10 10.10 -3.61 0.53
C LEU A 10 9.69 -2.25 1.10
N TYR A 11 9.29 -2.21 2.37
CA TYR A 11 8.99 -0.97 3.09
C TYR A 11 10.14 0.05 3.05
N ARG A 12 11.37 -0.40 3.35
CA ARG A 12 12.56 0.47 3.35
C ARG A 12 12.86 1.00 1.95
N ASN A 13 12.72 0.15 0.93
CA ASN A 13 12.97 0.51 -0.46
C ASN A 13 11.94 1.51 -0.99
N ILE A 14 10.65 1.33 -0.69
CA ILE A 14 9.62 2.30 -1.06
C ILE A 14 9.91 3.67 -0.42
N ARG A 15 10.26 3.69 0.86
CA ARG A 15 10.64 4.94 1.54
C ARG A 15 11.89 5.61 0.95
N ARG A 16 12.82 4.85 0.37
CA ARG A 16 13.98 5.41 -0.36
C ARG A 16 13.55 6.08 -1.65
N VAL A 17 12.67 5.45 -2.42
CA VAL A 17 12.12 6.04 -3.66
C VAL A 17 11.36 7.32 -3.34
N HIS A 18 10.53 7.31 -2.30
CA HIS A 18 9.77 8.48 -1.86
C HIS A 18 10.62 9.72 -1.54
N LYS A 19 11.90 9.57 -1.18
CA LYS A 19 12.77 10.73 -0.90
C LYS A 19 12.95 11.64 -2.11
N HIS A 20 12.78 11.10 -3.32
CA HIS A 20 12.91 11.81 -4.59
C HIS A 20 11.60 12.42 -5.07
N LEU A 21 10.47 12.07 -4.45
CA LEU A 21 9.18 12.68 -4.75
C LEU A 21 9.11 14.11 -4.20
N PRO A 22 8.28 14.98 -4.81
CA PRO A 22 7.94 16.29 -4.26
C PRO A 22 7.48 16.21 -2.80
N PRO A 23 7.77 17.23 -1.95
CA PRO A 23 7.52 17.16 -0.51
C PRO A 23 6.08 16.78 -0.13
N ALA A 24 5.08 17.31 -0.83
CA ALA A 24 3.66 17.01 -0.58
C ALA A 24 3.32 15.53 -0.84
N LEU A 25 3.71 15.01 -2.02
CA LEU A 25 3.49 13.61 -2.40
C LEU A 25 4.24 12.65 -1.48
N ARG A 26 5.48 13.01 -1.11
CA ARG A 26 6.29 12.24 -0.16
C ARG A 26 5.62 12.14 1.20
N PHE A 27 5.10 13.25 1.73
CA PHE A 27 4.43 13.27 3.03
C PHE A 27 3.19 12.36 3.02
N MET A 28 2.31 12.55 2.05
CA MET A 28 1.08 11.78 1.92
C MET A 28 1.38 10.28 1.71
N GLY A 29 2.29 9.95 0.80
CA GLY A 29 2.70 8.57 0.54
C GLY A 29 3.33 7.89 1.76
N ASN A 30 4.17 8.59 2.52
CA ASN A 30 4.76 8.04 3.74
C ASN A 30 3.73 7.78 4.84
N LYS A 31 2.73 8.66 5.00
CA LYS A 31 1.62 8.46 5.93
C LYS A 31 0.81 7.23 5.52
N TYR A 32 0.41 7.16 4.26
CA TYR A 32 -0.39 6.06 3.73
C TYR A 32 0.28 4.69 3.90
N ILE A 33 1.56 4.58 3.52
CA ILE A 33 2.31 3.32 3.67
C ILE A 33 2.37 2.88 5.13
N LYS A 34 2.61 3.82 6.06
CA LYS A 34 2.67 3.50 7.49
C LYS A 34 1.32 2.97 7.98
N ASP A 35 0.24 3.63 7.61
CA ASP A 35 -1.12 3.24 8.00
C ASP A 35 -1.49 1.89 7.40
N GLU A 36 -1.13 1.64 6.14
CA GLU A 36 -1.37 0.34 5.49
C GLU A 36 -0.55 -0.78 6.14
N TRP A 37 0.76 -0.57 6.39
CA TRP A 37 1.58 -1.56 7.11
C TRP A 37 1.02 -1.89 8.50
N ASN A 38 0.50 -0.88 9.21
CA ASN A 38 -0.13 -1.07 10.52
C ASN A 38 -1.44 -1.84 10.44
N ARG A 39 -2.32 -1.49 9.49
CA ARG A 39 -3.57 -2.21 9.24
C ARG A 39 -3.31 -3.67 8.87
N HIS A 40 -2.27 -3.93 8.10
CA HIS A 40 -1.93 -5.28 7.63
C HIS A 40 -1.30 -6.13 8.73
N ARG A 41 -0.50 -5.52 9.62
CA ARG A 41 -0.04 -6.16 10.86
C ARG A 41 -1.19 -6.47 11.80
N GLN A 42 -2.18 -5.58 11.94
CA GLN A 42 -3.34 -5.83 12.79
C GLN A 42 -4.28 -6.86 12.18
N ALA A 43 -4.54 -6.81 10.87
CA ALA A 43 -5.41 -7.76 10.19
C ALA A 43 -4.88 -9.19 10.25
N SER A 44 -3.55 -9.40 10.17
CA SER A 44 -2.96 -10.73 10.35
C SER A 44 -3.18 -11.26 11.76
N VAL A 45 -2.95 -10.43 12.78
CA VAL A 45 -3.13 -10.79 14.19
C VAL A 45 -4.61 -11.02 14.54
N LEU A 46 -5.51 -10.21 14.01
CA LEU A 46 -6.96 -10.34 14.24
C LEU A 46 -7.53 -11.61 13.61
N LYS A 47 -7.08 -11.98 12.39
CA LYS A 47 -7.48 -13.24 11.75
C LYS A 47 -7.01 -14.46 12.56
N GLU A 48 -5.76 -14.44 13.03
CA GLU A 48 -5.20 -15.54 13.84
C GLU A 48 -5.89 -15.68 15.21
N ALA A 49 -6.20 -14.56 15.88
CA ALA A 49 -6.97 -14.54 17.13
C ALA A 49 -8.41 -15.05 16.96
N SER A 50 -9.05 -14.74 15.83
CA SER A 50 -10.41 -15.20 15.53
C SER A 50 -10.46 -16.69 15.19
N SER A 51 -9.40 -17.22 14.57
CA SER A 51 -9.25 -18.66 14.29
C SER A 51 -8.86 -19.48 15.53
N THR A 52 -8.14 -18.91 16.51
CA THR A 52 -7.76 -19.62 17.75
C THR A 52 -8.90 -19.73 18.75
N ALA A 53 -9.88 -18.81 18.75
CA ALA A 53 -11.06 -18.90 19.62
C ALA A 53 -12.00 -20.06 19.28
N ALA A 54 -11.94 -20.60 18.06
CA ALA A 54 -12.79 -21.72 17.60
C ALA A 54 -12.13 -23.10 17.70
N ALA A 55 -10.83 -23.17 18.03
CA ALA A 55 -10.05 -24.41 18.00
C ALA A 55 -9.30 -24.65 19.32
N VAL A 56 -10.05 -24.94 20.39
CA VAL A 56 -9.47 -25.55 21.60
C VAL A 56 -9.45 -27.07 21.39
N GLY A 57 -8.35 -27.54 20.81
CA GLY A 57 -8.11 -28.97 20.57
C GLY A 57 -6.73 -29.15 19.96
N SER A 58 -5.72 -29.31 20.82
CA SER A 58 -4.35 -29.78 20.58
C SER A 58 -3.80 -29.65 19.15
N GLN A 59 -2.82 -28.76 18.95
CA GLN A 59 -1.67 -29.06 18.09
C GLN A 59 -0.51 -28.05 18.26
N ALA A 60 0.64 -28.60 18.64
CA ALA A 60 1.94 -27.96 18.54
C ALA A 60 2.40 -27.99 17.09
N SER A 61 2.11 -26.93 16.34
CA SER A 61 2.80 -26.62 15.08
C SER A 61 2.85 -25.10 14.91
N ALA A 62 3.52 -24.46 15.86
CA ALA A 62 3.87 -23.05 15.76
C ALA A 62 5.05 -22.93 14.79
N LEU A 63 4.83 -22.22 13.68
CA LEU A 63 5.76 -21.25 13.03
C LEU A 63 5.41 -20.97 11.57
N THR A 64 4.45 -21.69 10.95
CA THR A 64 3.95 -21.34 9.61
C THR A 64 2.48 -20.91 9.71
N GLY A 65 2.22 -19.61 9.53
CA GLY A 65 0.85 -19.07 9.53
C GLY A 65 -0.08 -19.80 8.55
N SER A 66 -1.39 -19.72 8.83
CA SER A 66 -2.46 -20.35 8.04
C SER A 66 -2.24 -20.21 6.52
N PRO A 67 -2.54 -21.24 5.70
CA PRO A 67 -2.41 -21.18 4.24
C PRO A 67 -3.13 -19.97 3.61
N GLU A 68 -4.24 -19.53 4.21
CA GLU A 68 -4.98 -18.34 3.77
C GLU A 68 -4.21 -17.05 4.04
N SER A 69 -3.57 -16.92 5.21
CA SER A 69 -2.77 -15.75 5.56
C SER A 69 -1.50 -15.67 4.71
N GLN A 70 -0.91 -16.81 4.34
CA GLN A 70 0.20 -16.87 3.38
C GLN A 70 -0.21 -16.45 1.97
N LYS A 71 -1.33 -16.95 1.45
CA LYS A 71 -1.85 -16.54 0.13
C LYS A 71 -2.09 -15.03 0.08
N TRP A 72 -2.69 -14.50 1.14
CA TRP A 72 -2.95 -13.08 1.26
C TRP A 72 -1.66 -12.24 1.38
N LEU A 73 -0.69 -12.68 2.18
CA LEU A 73 0.62 -12.03 2.29
C LEU A 73 1.34 -12.00 0.93
N ASN A 74 1.33 -13.10 0.19
CA ASN A 74 1.93 -13.17 -1.14
C ASN A 74 1.26 -12.19 -2.11
N GLY A 75 -0.07 -12.06 -2.06
CA GLY A 75 -0.81 -11.07 -2.83
C GLY A 75 -0.42 -9.64 -2.47
N PHE A 76 -0.40 -9.33 -1.16
CA PHE A 76 0.00 -8.02 -0.66
C PHE A 76 1.42 -7.64 -1.09
N ILE A 77 2.40 -8.51 -0.83
CA ILE A 77 3.80 -8.29 -1.21
C ILE A 77 3.95 -8.15 -2.73
N GLY A 78 3.19 -8.93 -3.50
CA GLY A 78 3.15 -8.82 -4.96
C GLY A 78 2.70 -7.44 -5.44
N GLU A 79 1.58 -6.93 -4.94
CA GLU A 79 1.07 -5.61 -5.33
C GLU A 79 2.00 -4.47 -4.90
N TRP A 80 2.56 -4.53 -3.70
CA TRP A 80 3.52 -3.52 -3.24
C TRP A 80 4.86 -3.57 -3.97
N THR A 81 5.26 -4.74 -4.47
CA THR A 81 6.43 -4.87 -5.34
C THR A 81 6.18 -4.18 -6.68
N LYS A 82 5.01 -4.39 -7.30
CA LYS A 82 4.61 -3.69 -8.54
C LYS A 82 4.55 -2.17 -8.35
N TYR A 83 4.01 -1.71 -7.21
CA TYR A 83 4.00 -0.29 -6.85
C TYR A 83 5.41 0.26 -6.76
N TYR A 84 6.30 -0.42 -6.01
CA TYR A 84 7.69 -0.02 -5.89
C TYR A 84 8.39 0.07 -7.25
N ASP A 85 8.26 -0.95 -8.10
CA ASP A 85 8.96 -0.97 -9.40
C ASP A 85 8.46 0.17 -10.30
N THR A 86 7.16 0.46 -10.27
CA THR A 86 6.56 1.60 -10.99
C THR A 86 7.13 2.93 -10.47
N MET A 87 7.11 3.15 -9.16
CA MET A 87 7.61 4.39 -8.55
C MET A 87 9.11 4.56 -8.79
N LYS A 88 9.88 3.48 -8.71
CA LYS A 88 11.33 3.49 -8.96
C LYS A 88 11.60 3.93 -10.40
N ALA A 89 10.93 3.32 -11.38
CA ALA A 89 11.08 3.69 -12.79
C ALA A 89 10.73 5.16 -13.04
N GLN A 90 9.63 5.66 -12.44
CA GLN A 90 9.19 7.05 -12.60
C GLN A 90 10.14 8.06 -11.95
N VAL A 91 10.68 7.73 -10.77
CA VAL A 91 11.67 8.56 -10.09
C VAL A 91 13.00 8.56 -10.82
N GLU A 92 13.42 7.43 -11.40
CA GLU A 92 14.66 7.35 -12.19
C GLU A 92 14.52 8.01 -13.56
N SER A 93 13.32 8.03 -14.15
CA SER A 93 13.08 8.66 -15.45
C SER A 93 13.02 10.18 -15.44
N VAL A 94 12.94 10.80 -14.25
CA VAL A 94 12.74 12.25 -14.13
C VAL A 94 13.88 12.87 -13.31
N SER A 95 14.39 14.02 -13.76
CA SER A 95 15.34 14.78 -12.96
C SER A 95 14.70 15.22 -11.64
N ARG A 96 15.51 15.23 -10.59
CA ARG A 96 15.05 15.50 -9.23
C ARG A 96 14.34 16.86 -9.17
N TRP A 97 13.05 16.84 -8.85
CA TRP A 97 12.17 18.01 -8.74
C TRP A 97 11.84 18.74 -10.04
N ASP A 98 11.69 17.99 -11.14
CA ASP A 98 10.98 18.51 -12.32
C ASP A 98 9.51 18.80 -11.98
N ASP A 99 9.08 20.04 -12.18
CA ASP A 99 7.73 20.52 -11.86
C ASP A 99 6.67 19.88 -12.79
N GLY A 100 7.08 19.31 -13.92
CA GLY A 100 6.24 18.56 -14.87
C GLY A 100 6.14 17.06 -14.60
N ALA A 101 6.83 16.54 -13.58
CA ALA A 101 6.93 15.11 -13.32
C ALA A 101 5.58 14.50 -12.93
N LYS A 102 5.07 13.59 -13.76
CA LYS A 102 3.86 12.81 -13.45
C LYS A 102 4.24 11.52 -12.73
N TYR A 103 3.82 11.40 -11.48
CA TYR A 103 3.99 10.20 -10.66
C TYR A 103 2.67 9.42 -10.56
N GLY A 104 2.76 8.10 -10.46
CA GLY A 104 1.60 7.21 -10.40
C GLY A 104 1.18 6.67 -11.76
N LYS A 105 0.27 5.69 -11.73
CA LYS A 105 -0.40 5.20 -12.93
C LYS A 105 -1.78 5.83 -12.99
N ASN A 106 -2.21 6.21 -14.20
CA ASN A 106 -3.59 6.60 -14.41
C ASN A 106 -4.49 5.38 -14.12
N LEU A 107 -5.63 5.62 -13.50
CA LEU A 107 -6.60 4.57 -13.23
C LEU A 107 -7.29 4.21 -14.56
N GLU A 108 -7.17 2.96 -14.99
CA GLU A 108 -7.85 2.47 -16.20
C GLU A 108 -9.37 2.63 -16.05
N LYS A 109 -10.02 3.10 -17.12
CA LYS A 109 -11.46 3.39 -17.10
C LYS A 109 -12.28 2.16 -16.74
N ASP A 110 -11.92 1.00 -17.27
CA ASP A 110 -12.58 -0.28 -16.98
C ASP A 110 -12.49 -0.68 -15.50
N LYS A 111 -11.42 -0.25 -14.79
CA LYS A 111 -11.29 -0.47 -13.35
C LYS A 111 -12.20 0.45 -12.54
N VAL A 112 -12.52 1.63 -13.04
CA VAL A 112 -13.49 2.56 -12.42
C VAL A 112 -14.91 2.00 -12.59
N GLU A 113 -15.21 1.42 -13.74
CA GLU A 113 -16.55 0.87 -14.04
C GLU A 113 -16.89 -0.37 -13.22
N ILE A 114 -15.89 -1.14 -12.78
CA ILE A 114 -16.09 -2.30 -11.88
C ILE A 114 -16.04 -1.94 -10.37
N MET A 115 -15.76 -0.69 -10.01
CA MET A 115 -15.73 -0.27 -8.60
C MET A 115 -17.15 -0.12 -8.06
N ASN A 116 -17.37 -0.54 -6.81
CA ASN A 116 -18.63 -0.28 -6.11
C ASN A 116 -18.76 1.21 -5.77
N ASP A 117 -19.99 1.74 -5.74
CA ASP A 117 -20.35 3.11 -5.34
C ASP A 117 -19.61 3.62 -4.08
N GLN A 118 -19.40 2.76 -3.09
CA GLN A 118 -18.63 3.12 -1.89
C GLN A 118 -17.15 3.41 -2.20
N GLN A 119 -16.53 2.60 -3.06
CA GLN A 119 -15.13 2.76 -3.48
C GLN A 119 -14.97 4.00 -4.37
N ILE A 120 -15.95 4.27 -5.22
CA ILE A 120 -16.02 5.48 -6.05
C ILE A 120 -16.14 6.73 -5.15
N GLY A 121 -17.01 6.69 -4.14
CA GLY A 121 -17.16 7.78 -3.16
C GLY A 121 -15.87 8.07 -2.39
N GLN A 122 -15.13 7.04 -1.98
CA GLN A 122 -13.82 7.19 -1.33
C GLN A 122 -12.79 7.83 -2.26
N LEU A 123 -12.75 7.40 -3.52
CA LEU A 123 -11.82 7.95 -4.51
C LEU A 123 -12.13 9.42 -4.82
N HIS A 124 -13.42 9.77 -4.89
CA HIS A 124 -13.88 11.15 -5.03
C HIS A 124 -13.47 12.01 -3.84
N ALA A 125 -13.71 11.55 -2.60
CA ALA A 125 -13.30 12.27 -1.39
C ALA A 125 -11.79 12.54 -1.35
N LEU A 126 -10.98 11.54 -1.71
CA LEU A 126 -9.52 11.68 -1.78
C LEU A 126 -9.08 12.67 -2.86
N LYS A 127 -9.72 12.64 -4.04
CA LYS A 127 -9.45 13.60 -5.12
C LYS A 127 -9.74 15.03 -4.65
N THR A 128 -10.87 15.26 -3.99
CA THR A 128 -11.22 16.57 -3.43
C THR A 128 -10.19 17.03 -2.40
N GLU A 129 -9.74 16.16 -1.48
CA GLU A 129 -8.73 16.52 -0.47
C GLU A 129 -7.38 16.93 -1.08
N VAL A 130 -6.99 16.34 -2.21
CA VAL A 130 -5.70 16.61 -2.88
C VAL A 130 -5.75 17.87 -3.75
N PHE A 131 -6.86 18.10 -4.46
CA PHE A 131 -6.98 19.21 -5.43
C PHE A 131 -7.71 20.44 -4.88
N GLU A 132 -8.51 20.26 -3.83
CA GLU A 132 -9.17 21.32 -3.07
C GLU A 132 -8.81 21.15 -1.59
N PRO A 133 -7.53 21.36 -1.21
CA PRO A 133 -7.17 21.36 0.20
C PRO A 133 -8.03 22.43 0.86
N SER A 134 -8.98 22.01 1.71
CA SER A 134 -9.93 22.91 2.32
C SER A 134 -9.15 24.10 2.87
N THR A 135 -9.49 25.29 2.37
CA THR A 135 -9.14 26.55 3.00
C THR A 135 -9.76 26.52 4.39
N GLY A 136 -9.02 25.95 5.34
CA GLY A 136 -9.37 25.95 6.75
C GLY A 136 -9.38 27.40 7.20
N LYS A 137 -10.55 28.04 7.14
CA LYS A 137 -10.85 29.21 7.95
C LYS A 137 -10.67 28.80 9.42
N LYS A 138 -9.92 29.65 10.12
CA LYS A 138 -9.70 29.67 11.56
C LYS A 138 -11.01 29.55 12.35
#